data_AF-A0A2X2UE45-F1
#
_entry.id   AF-A0A2X2UE45-F1
#
_cell.length_a   1.000
_cell.length_b   1.000
_cell.length_c   1.000
_cell.angle_alpha   90.00
_cell.angle_beta   90.00
_cell.angle_gamma   90.00
#
_symmetry.space_group_name_H-M   'P 1'
#
loop_
_entity.id
_entity.type
_entity.pdbx_description
1 polymer ?
#
loop_
_entity_poly.entity_id
_entity_poly.type
_entity_poly.pdbx_seq_one_letter_code
_entity_poly.pdbx_strand_id
1 'polypeptide(L)' 'MKFEKVFHKGREHFLKNHKIRSKIYSLFCRMFFHCDIPFKTDIDKSVYFCHDAFGVVINPNARIMGGGGNTERCAHW' A
#
# COMPACT_ATOMS: atom_id res chain seq x y z
N MET A 1 -8.69 -4.73 13.97
CA MET A 1 -7.61 -3.80 13.58
C MET A 1 -7.59 -3.77 12.06
N LYS A 2 -7.72 -2.60 11.42
CA LYS A 2 -7.86 -2.50 9.96
C LYS A 2 -6.49 -2.38 9.28
N PHE A 3 -6.29 -3.08 8.17
CA PHE A 3 -5.05 -3.03 7.37
C PHE A 3 -4.68 -1.59 6.99
N GLU A 4 -5.64 -0.82 6.48
CA GLU A 4 -5.44 0.57 6.02
C GLU A 4 -4.75 1.44 7.09
N LYS A 5 -5.20 1.36 8.34
CA LYS A 5 -4.63 2.16 9.44
C LYS A 5 -3.18 1.79 9.72
N VAL A 6 -2.84 0.50 9.65
CA VAL A 6 -1.48 -0.01 9.89
C VAL A 6 -0.58 0.36 8.72
N PHE A 7 -1.06 0.15 7.49
CA PHE A 7 -0.34 0.45 6.27
C PHE A 7 -0.04 1.95 6.14
N HIS A 8 -1.02 2.83 6.38
CA HIS A 8 -0.80 4.27 6.33
C HIS A 8 0.21 4.76 7.37
N LYS A 9 0.15 4.27 8.61
CA LYS A 9 1.17 4.60 9.63
C LYS A 9 2.56 4.08 9.25
N GLY A 10 2.65 2.87 8.72
CA GLY A 10 3.90 2.31 8.20
C GLY A 10 4.48 3.16 7.07
N ARG A 11 3.64 3.58 6.13
CA ARG A 11 3.99 4.46 5.00
C ARG A 11 4.43 5.84 5.45
N GLU A 12 3.77 6.45 6.44
CA GLU A 12 4.21 7.72 7.03
C GLU A 12 5.63 7.62 7.62
N HIS A 13 5.92 6.53 8.34
CA HIS A 13 7.27 6.30 8.87
C HIS A 13 8.30 6.04 7.78
N PHE A 14 7.91 5.34 6.71
CA PHE A 14 8.75 5.16 5.53
C PHE A 14 9.09 6.51 4.87
N LEU A 15 8.11 7.37 4.64
CA LEU A 15 8.29 8.70 4.05
C LEU A 15 9.14 9.64 4.93
N LYS A 16 9.05 9.50 6.26
CA LYS A 16 9.91 10.21 7.23
C LYS A 16 11.32 9.61 7.36
N ASN A 17 11.71 8.65 6.53
CA ASN A 17 13.00 7.94 6.57
C ASN A 17 13.27 7.14 7.86
N HIS A 18 12.23 6.79 8.63
CA HIS A 18 12.37 5.94 9.81
C HIS A 18 12.48 4.45 9.42
N LYS A 19 13.64 4.05 8.87
CA LYS A 19 13.88 2.72 8.27
C LYS A 19 13.45 1.56 9.17
N ILE A 20 13.85 1.56 10.43
CA ILE A 20 13.55 0.46 11.38
C ILE A 20 12.03 0.37 11.63
N ARG A 21 11.39 1.50 11.96
CA ARG A 21 9.95 1.54 12.24
C ARG A 21 9.14 1.10 11.03
N SER A 22 9.50 1.58 9.83
CA SER A 22 8.83 1.15 8.61
C SER A 22 8.97 -0.36 8.38
N LYS A 23 10.15 -0.95 8.58
CA LYS A 23 10.31 -2.41 8.46
C LYS A 23 9.44 -3.19 9.45
N ILE A 24 9.27 -2.71 10.68
CA ILE A 24 8.37 -3.34 11.67
C ILE A 24 6.93 -3.34 11.15
N TYR A 25 6.45 -2.22 10.63
CA TYR A 25 5.10 -2.16 10.04
C TYR A 25 4.95 -3.07 8.82
N SER A 26 5.96 -3.15 7.95
CA SER A 26 5.95 -4.05 6.79
C SER A 26 5.90 -5.52 7.20
N LEU A 27 6.72 -5.92 8.18
CA LEU A 27 6.70 -7.28 8.72
C LEU A 27 5.35 -7.59 9.38
N PHE A 28 4.80 -6.64 10.12
CA PHE A 28 3.48 -6.78 10.72
C PHE A 28 2.39 -6.99 9.67
N CYS A 29 2.40 -6.19 8.59
CA CYS A 29 1.48 -6.37 7.48
C CYS A 29 1.56 -7.77 6.86
N ARG A 30 2.78 -8.30 6.72
CA ARG A 30 3.03 -9.64 6.20
C ARG A 30 2.60 -10.77 7.14
N MET A 31 2.76 -10.60 8.45
CA MET A 31 2.40 -11.65 9.41
C MET A 31 0.90 -11.68 9.75
N PHE A 32 0.26 -10.52 9.93
CA PHE A 32 -1.14 -10.45 10.39
C PHE A 32 -2.14 -10.46 9.25
N PHE A 33 -1.84 -9.76 8.16
CA PHE A 33 -2.73 -9.67 7.00
C PHE A 33 -2.29 -10.58 5.85
N HIS A 34 -1.19 -11.35 6.01
CA HIS A 34 -0.66 -12.23 4.97
C HIS A 34 -0.45 -11.51 3.63
N CYS A 35 -0.15 -10.21 3.66
CA CYS A 35 0.00 -9.37 2.47
C CYS A 35 1.43 -8.89 2.29
N ASP A 36 1.84 -8.63 1.05
CA ASP A 36 3.13 -8.04 0.70
C ASP A 36 2.93 -6.82 -0.18
N ILE A 37 2.78 -5.66 0.47
CA ILE A 37 2.55 -4.37 -0.19
C ILE A 37 3.69 -3.43 0.24
N PRO A 38 4.66 -3.14 -0.65
CA PRO A 38 5.77 -2.24 -0.35
C PRO A 38 5.28 -0.81 -0.09
N PHE A 39 5.78 -0.13 0.95
CA PHE A 39 5.41 1.27 1.25
C PHE A 39 5.85 2.28 0.20
N LYS A 40 6.80 1.90 -0.68
CA LYS A 40 7.23 2.69 -1.84
C LYS A 40 6.16 2.74 -2.93
N THR A 41 5.29 1.75 -3.01
CA THR A 41 4.28 1.62 -4.07
C THR A 41 3.41 2.87 -4.14
N ASP A 42 3.16 3.35 -5.35
CA ASP A 42 2.34 4.53 -5.58
C ASP A 42 0.86 4.12 -5.62
N ILE A 43 0.22 4.14 -4.46
CA ILE A 43 -1.19 3.77 -4.28
C ILE A 43 -1.96 5.02 -3.89
N ASP A 44 -2.97 5.36 -4.68
CA ASP A 44 -3.89 6.46 -4.42
C ASP A 44 -4.68 6.21 -3.12
N LYS A 45 -5.02 7.28 -2.40
CA LYS A 45 -5.71 7.19 -1.10
C LYS A 45 -7.16 6.70 -1.22
N SER A 46 -7.75 6.78 -2.41
CA SER A 46 -9.11 6.29 -2.68
C SER A 46 -9.18 4.79 -2.96
N VAL A 47 -8.03 4.10 -3.08
CA VAL A 47 -7.98 2.65 -3.28
C VAL A 47 -8.51 1.94 -2.05
N TYR A 48 -9.55 1.16 -2.24
CA TYR A 48 -10.13 0.30 -1.23
C TYR A 48 -9.55 -1.12 -1.33
N PHE A 49 -9.13 -1.68 -0.19
CA PHE A 49 -8.70 -3.07 -0.09
C PHE A 49 -9.78 -3.93 0.57
N CYS A 50 -10.41 -4.80 -0.20
CA CYS A 50 -11.32 -5.82 0.33
C CYS A 50 -10.57 -6.75 1.31
N HIS A 51 -11.30 -7.24 2.33
CA HIS A 51 -10.79 -8.22 3.30
C HIS A 51 -9.43 -7.87 3.93
N ASP A 52 -9.23 -6.60 4.27
CA ASP A 52 -7.98 -6.10 4.87
C ASP A 52 -6.71 -6.44 4.04
N ALA A 53 -6.84 -6.47 2.71
CA ALA A 53 -5.78 -6.83 1.77
C ALA A 53 -5.22 -8.25 1.97
N PHE A 54 -6.02 -9.18 2.52
CA PHE A 54 -5.55 -10.53 2.82
C PHE A 54 -4.99 -11.25 1.59
N GLY A 55 -3.75 -11.73 1.69
CA GLY A 55 -3.08 -12.45 0.58
C GLY A 55 -2.65 -11.57 -0.60
N VAL A 56 -2.83 -10.25 -0.53
CA VAL A 56 -2.49 -9.34 -1.63
C VAL A 56 -0.98 -9.15 -1.73
N VAL A 57 -0.45 -9.26 -2.94
CA VAL A 57 0.96 -8.97 -3.27
C VAL A 57 1.00 -7.91 -4.36
N ILE A 58 1.73 -6.83 -4.14
CA ILE A 58 1.87 -5.74 -5.12
C ILE A 58 3.35 -5.50 -5.45
N ASN A 59 3.65 -5.37 -6.74
CA ASN A 59 4.99 -5.03 -7.21
C ASN A 59 5.43 -3.65 -6.65
N PRO A 60 6.66 -3.48 -6.12
CA PRO A 60 7.12 -2.21 -5.55
C PRO A 60 7.11 -1.00 -6.50
N ASN A 61 7.09 -1.24 -7.82
CA ASN A 61 7.06 -0.21 -8.85
C ASN A 61 5.68 -0.04 -9.48
N ALA A 62 4.66 -0.77 -9.00
CA ALA A 62 3.29 -0.59 -9.45
C ALA A 62 2.77 0.80 -9.07
N ARG A 63 1.88 1.32 -9.92
CA ARG A 63 1.06 2.50 -9.66
C ARG A 63 -0.40 2.08 -9.68
N ILE A 64 -1.11 2.26 -8.57
CA ILE A 64 -2.52 1.89 -8.41
C ILE A 64 -3.31 3.17 -8.21
N MET A 65 -4.07 3.55 -9.24
CA MET A 65 -4.89 4.77 -9.24
C MET A 65 -6.30 4.45 -8.73
N GLY A 66 -6.97 5.47 -8.18
CA GLY A 66 -8.35 5.37 -7.69
C GLY A 66 -9.35 5.02 -8.80
N GLY A 67 -10.34 4.19 -8.47
CA GLY A 67 -11.42 3.77 -9.37
C GLY A 67 -12.59 4.75 -9.49
N GLY A 68 -12.34 6.06 -9.29
CA GLY A 68 -13.32 7.10 -9.61
C GLY A 68 -13.24 7.40 -11.10
N GLY A 69 -14.26 7.05 -11.88
CA GLY A 69 -14.30 7.24 -13.33
C GLY A 69 -13.87 8.64 -13.77
N ASN A 70 -12.70 8.72 -14.39
CA ASN A 70 -12.43 9.43 -15.63
C ASN A 70 -11.07 8.94 -16.16
N THR A 71 -11.17 7.92 -16.99
CA THR A 71 -10.19 7.52 -17.99
C THR A 71 -9.90 8.69 -18.93
N GLU A 72 -9.04 9.61 -18.52
CA GLU A 72 -8.42 10.59 -19.44
C GLU A 72 -6.92 10.75 -19.16
N ARG A 73 -6.20 9.64 -19.02
CA ARG A 73 -4.83 9.56 -19.52
C ARG A 73 -4.66 8.20 -20.14
N CYS A 74 -4.85 8.14 -21.46
CA CYS A 74 -4.34 7.04 -22.26
C CYS A 74 -2.89 6.81 -21.85
N ALA A 75 -2.59 5.62 -21.34
CA ALA A 75 -1.22 5.19 -21.14
C ALA A 75 -0.59 5.08 -22.54
N HIS A 76 0.12 6.13 -22.96
CA HIS A 76 1.12 5.98 -24.00
C HIS A 76 2.25 5.16 -23.39
N TRP A 77 2.40 3.94 -23.88
CA TRP A 77 3.62 3.14 -23.75
C TRP A 77 4.68 3.68 -24.70
#